data_AF-A0A9E2XBG2-F1
#
_entry.id   AF-A0A9E2XBG2-F1
#
_cell.length_a   1.000
_cell.length_b   1.000
_cell.length_c   1.000
_cell.angle_alpha   90.00
_cell.angle_beta   90.00
_cell.angle_gamma   90.00
#
_symmetry.space_group_name_H-M   'P 1'
#
loop_
_entity.id
_entity.type
_entity.pdbx_description
1 polymer ?
#
loop_
_entity_poly.entity_id
_entity_poly.type
_entity_poly.pdbx_seq_one_letter_code
_entity_poly.pdbx_strand_id
1 'polypeptide(L)'
;MLLQLPLPASWARIIPRRDPQERLTALKADVVEAKARIRAVLDDLAERHGLPAKDIDDAMGYADDMLSDAIYSAERDLEQEIEDRDPV
;
A
#
# COMPACT_ATOMS: atom_id res chain seq x y z
N MET A 1 -22.29 20.40 -40.53
CA MET A 1 -22.82 20.60 -39.17
C MET A 1 -22.67 19.30 -38.42
N LEU A 2 -21.83 19.25 -37.38
CA LEU A 2 -21.63 18.08 -36.53
C LEU A 2 -22.64 18.14 -35.37
N LEU A 3 -23.53 17.16 -35.25
CA LEU A 3 -24.39 17.00 -34.08
C LEU A 3 -23.54 16.53 -32.90
N GLN A 4 -23.29 17.42 -31.94
CA GLN A 4 -22.81 17.02 -30.62
C GLN A 4 -24.00 16.53 -29.80
N LEU A 5 -24.05 15.23 -29.51
CA LEU A 5 -25.00 14.65 -28.57
C LEU A 5 -24.50 14.92 -27.14
N PRO A 6 -25.30 15.52 -26.25
CA PRO A 6 -24.93 15.68 -24.86
C PRO A 6 -24.99 14.30 -24.18
N LEU A 7 -23.83 13.72 -23.85
CA LEU A 7 -23.79 12.52 -23.03
C LEU A 7 -24.35 12.85 -21.64
N PRO A 8 -25.29 12.05 -21.10
CA PRO A 8 -25.83 12.28 -19.77
C PRO A 8 -24.72 12.18 -18.72
N ALA A 9 -24.64 13.17 -17.82
CA ALA A 9 -23.67 13.21 -16.73
C ALA A 9 -23.68 11.97 -15.81
N SER A 10 -24.75 11.16 -15.86
CA SER A 10 -24.89 9.91 -15.12
C SER A 10 -23.96 8.78 -15.57
N TRP A 11 -23.27 8.93 -16.71
CA TRP A 11 -22.33 7.91 -17.23
C TRP A 11 -20.88 8.16 -16.82
N ALA A 12 -20.58 9.28 -16.16
CA ALA A 12 -19.22 9.72 -15.90
C ALA A 12 -18.54 9.05 -14.68
N ARG A 13 -19.13 8.04 -14.00
CA ARG A 13 -18.53 7.60 -12.72
C ARG A 13 -18.82 6.19 -12.20
N ILE A 14 -18.99 5.19 -13.06
CA ILE A 14 -18.84 3.79 -12.62
C ILE A 14 -17.46 3.29 -13.02
N ILE A 15 -16.42 3.87 -12.43
CA ILE A 15 -15.20 3.10 -12.20
C ILE A 15 -15.60 2.18 -11.05
N PRO A 16 -15.65 0.84 -11.21
CA PRO A 16 -15.90 -0.02 -10.08
C PRO A 16 -14.80 0.29 -9.05
N ARG A 17 -15.19 0.85 -7.89
CA ARG A 17 -14.30 0.88 -6.73
C ARG A 17 -13.89 -0.57 -6.53
N ARG A 18 -12.62 -0.87 -6.79
CA ARG A 18 -12.05 -2.21 -6.64
C ARG A 18 -12.40 -2.69 -5.24
N ASP A 19 -12.71 -3.98 -5.11
CA ASP A 19 -13.17 -4.57 -3.86
C ASP A 19 -12.22 -4.21 -2.70
N PRO A 20 -12.70 -3.68 -1.56
CA PRO A 20 -11.82 -3.22 -0.49
C PRO A 20 -10.98 -4.35 0.09
N GLN A 21 -11.44 -5.61 0.04
CA GLN A 21 -10.63 -6.77 0.41
C GLN A 21 -9.44 -6.97 -0.54
N GLU A 22 -9.68 -6.88 -1.85
CA GLU A 22 -8.61 -6.94 -2.85
C GLU A 22 -7.60 -5.80 -2.67
N ARG A 23 -8.09 -4.58 -2.38
CA ARG A 23 -7.23 -3.41 -2.15
C ARG A 23 -6.38 -3.56 -0.90
N LEU A 24 -6.96 -4.05 0.20
CA LEU A 24 -6.23 -4.31 1.44
C LEU A 24 -5.18 -5.41 1.24
N THR A 25 -5.54 -6.47 0.52
CA THR A 25 -4.61 -7.55 0.16
C THR A 25 -3.44 -7.01 -0.68
N ALA A 26 -3.73 -6.18 -1.68
CA ALA A 26 -2.71 -5.55 -2.52
C ALA A 26 -1.79 -4.64 -1.69
N LEU A 27 -2.34 -3.79 -0.83
CA LEU A 27 -1.57 -2.93 0.08
C LEU A 27 -0.61 -3.75 0.95
N LYS A 28 -1.08 -4.85 1.53
CA LYS A 28 -0.24 -5.75 2.35
C LYS A 28 0.89 -6.38 1.53
N ALA A 29 0.62 -6.79 0.30
CA ALA A 29 1.63 -7.33 -0.61
C ALA A 29 2.68 -6.28 -0.98
N ASP A 30 2.25 -5.06 -1.32
CA ASP A 30 3.13 -3.94 -1.67
C ASP A 30 4.03 -3.54 -0.49
N VAL A 31 3.53 -3.60 0.74
CA VAL A 31 4.32 -3.35 1.96
C VAL A 31 5.40 -4.41 2.17
N VAL A 32 5.08 -5.68 1.93
CA VAL A 32 6.07 -6.77 1.98
C VAL A 32 7.16 -6.55 0.93
N GLU A 33 6.78 -6.17 -0.29
CA GLU A 33 7.75 -5.86 -1.34
C GLU A 33 8.61 -4.63 -0.98
N ALA A 34 8.01 -3.58 -0.41
CA ALA A 34 8.74 -2.40 0.04
C ALA A 34 9.78 -2.76 1.12
N LYS A 35 9.42 -3.58 2.10
CA LYS A 35 10.34 -4.09 3.13
C LYS A 35 11.50 -4.87 2.51
N ALA A 36 11.22 -5.74 1.53
CA ALA A 36 12.26 -6.49 0.84
C ALA A 36 13.25 -5.57 0.08
N ARG A 37 12.72 -4.53 -0.59
CA ARG A 37 13.56 -3.55 -1.30
C ARG A 37 14.42 -2.72 -0.34
N ILE A 38 13.87 -2.28 0.80
CA ILE A 38 14.61 -1.58 1.84
C ILE A 38 15.73 -2.47 2.37
N ARG A 39 15.42 -3.73 2.70
CA ARG A 39 16.42 -4.70 3.16
C ARG A 39 17.56 -4.86 2.16
N ALA A 40 17.26 -5.02 0.87
CA ALA A 40 18.27 -5.15 -0.17
C ALA A 40 19.21 -3.94 -0.25
N VAL A 41 18.69 -2.71 -0.11
CA VAL A 41 19.51 -1.49 -0.09
C VAL A 41 20.42 -1.46 1.15
N LEU A 42 19.90 -1.87 2.31
CA LEU A 42 20.66 -1.90 3.55
C LEU A 42 21.74 -3.00 3.53
N ASP A 43 21.44 -4.17 2.99
CA ASP A 43 22.41 -5.26 2.83
C ASP A 43 23.55 -4.86 1.88
N ASP A 44 23.25 -4.19 0.76
CA ASP A 44 24.26 -3.65 -0.17
C ASP A 44 25.13 -2.54 0.48
N LEU A 45 24.54 -1.73 1.36
CA LEU A 45 25.31 -0.77 2.17
C LEU A 45 26.21 -1.50 3.19
N ALA A 46 25.69 -2.56 3.81
CA ALA A 46 26.42 -3.36 4.80
C ALA A 46 27.63 -4.05 4.17
N GLU A 47 27.46 -4.65 3.00
CA GLU A 47 28.54 -5.31 2.27
C GLU A 47 29.65 -4.33 1.90
N ARG A 48 29.29 -3.15 1.39
CA ARG A 48 30.27 -2.14 0.96
C ARG A 48 31.09 -1.53 2.09
N HIS A 49 30.55 -1.50 3.30
CA HIS A 49 31.16 -0.81 4.44
C HIS A 49 31.50 -1.73 5.62
N GLY A 50 31.23 -3.04 5.50
CA GLY A 50 31.48 -4.00 6.57
C GLY A 50 30.58 -3.79 7.80
N LEU A 51 29.32 -3.37 7.59
CA LEU A 51 28.36 -3.24 8.70
C LEU A 51 27.92 -4.62 9.19
N PRO A 52 27.77 -4.83 10.50
CA PRO A 52 27.30 -6.10 11.03
C PRO A 52 25.82 -6.30 10.70
N ALA A 53 25.43 -7.54 10.43
CA ALA A 53 24.03 -7.90 10.14
C ALA A 53 23.05 -7.42 11.23
N LYS A 54 23.49 -7.39 12.49
CA LYS A 54 22.70 -6.88 13.62
C LYS A 54 22.24 -5.43 13.41
N ASP A 55 23.11 -4.56 12.90
CA ASP A 55 22.77 -3.15 12.69
C ASP A 55 21.72 -3.00 11.57
N ILE A 56 21.73 -3.92 10.60
CA ILE A 56 20.73 -3.99 9.53
C ILE A 56 19.39 -4.50 10.07
N ASP A 57 19.41 -5.50 10.93
CA ASP A 57 18.19 -6.01 11.59
C ASP A 57 17.56 -4.93 12.47
N ASP A 58 18.37 -4.19 13.24
CA ASP A 58 17.91 -3.07 14.06
C ASP A 58 17.32 -1.95 13.17
N ALA A 59 17.96 -1.61 12.03
CA ALA A 59 17.45 -0.64 11.07
C ALA A 59 16.14 -1.08 10.40
N MET A 60 15.99 -2.38 10.10
CA MET A 60 14.74 -2.93 9.57
C MET A 60 13.59 -2.84 10.56
N GLY A 61 13.85 -2.92 11.87
CA GLY A 61 12.84 -2.67 12.90
C GLY A 61 12.26 -1.25 12.80
N TYR A 62 13.13 -0.24 12.67
CA TYR A 62 12.66 1.15 12.48
C TYR A 62 11.91 1.35 11.15
N ALA A 63 12.34 0.67 10.08
CA ALA A 63 11.64 0.72 8.80
C ALA A 63 10.24 0.07 8.90
N ASP A 64 10.10 -1.00 9.70
CA ASP A 64 8.82 -1.66 9.95
C ASP A 64 7.84 -0.74 10.68
N ASP A 65 8.29 -0.09 11.75
CA ASP A 65 7.48 0.87 12.51
C ASP A 65 7.06 2.06 11.62
N MET A 66 8.02 2.65 10.91
CA MET A 66 7.76 3.77 10.00
C MET A 66 6.76 3.40 8.89
N LEU A 67 6.90 2.22 8.28
CA LEU A 67 5.97 1.76 7.25
C LEU A 67 4.58 1.49 7.82
N SER A 68 4.50 0.92 9.03
CA SER A 68 3.23 0.69 9.73
C SER A 68 2.50 2.01 9.99
N ASP A 69 3.21 3.02 10.51
CA ASP A 69 2.66 4.36 10.72
C ASP A 69 2.19 5.00 9.41
N ALA A 70 2.99 4.86 8.34
CA ALA A 70 2.69 5.46 7.04
C ALA A 70 1.41 4.88 6.39
N ILE A 71 1.16 3.58 6.55
CA ILE A 71 0.01 2.91 5.93
C ILE A 71 -1.22 2.84 6.85
N TYR A 72 -1.05 3.08 8.15
CA TYR A 72 -2.08 2.85 9.17
C TYR A 72 -3.45 3.41 8.78
N SER A 73 -3.52 4.68 8.37
CA SER A 73 -4.79 5.31 8.01
C SER A 73 -5.44 4.65 6.79
N ALA A 74 -4.65 4.28 5.77
CA ALA A 74 -5.17 3.65 4.57
C ALA A 74 -5.66 2.21 4.83
N GLU A 75 -4.96 1.46 5.69
CA GLU A 75 -5.40 0.14 6.14
C GLU A 75 -6.70 0.24 6.94
N ARG A 76 -6.77 1.15 7.92
CA ARG A 76 -7.97 1.37 8.75
C ARG A 76 -9.19 1.79 7.93
N ASP A 77 -9.02 2.66 6.94
CA ASP A 77 -10.11 3.06 6.04
C ASP A 77 -10.64 1.88 5.23
N LEU A 78 -9.75 1.01 4.73
CA LEU A 78 -10.13 -0.19 4.00
C LEU A 78 -10.83 -1.21 4.88
N GLU A 79 -10.34 -1.42 6.11
CA GLU A 79 -10.97 -2.29 7.09
C GLU A 79 -12.38 -1.81 7.45
N GLN A 80 -12.57 -0.50 7.65
CA GLN A 80 -13.89 0.07 7.89
C GLN A 80 -14.81 -0.09 6.66
N GLU A 81 -14.32 0.14 5.44
CA GLU A 81 -15.08 -0.10 4.20
C GLU A 81 -15.55 -1.57 4.07
N ILE A 82 -14.78 -2.53 4.62
CA ILE A 82 -15.13 -3.97 4.66
C ILE A 82 -16.20 -4.22 5.72
N GLU A 83 -15.99 -3.74 6.95
CA GLU A 83 -16.95 -3.88 8.07
C GLU A 83 -18.33 -3.28 7.72
N ASP A 84 -18.35 -2.11 7.09
CA ASP A 84 -19.60 -1.43 6.69
C ASP A 84 -20.36 -2.18 5.58
N ARG A 85 -19.66 -3.01 4.79
CA ARG A 85 -20.25 -3.85 3.73
C ARG A 85 -20.87 -5.14 4.24
N ASP A 86 -20.37 -5.66 5.36
CA ASP A 86 -20.86 -6.88 5.99
C ASP A 86 -21.21 -6.60 7.47
N PRO A 87 -22.29 -5.83 7.72
CA PRO A 87 -22.74 -5.56 9.08
C PRO A 87 -23.27 -6.87 9.69
N VAL A 88 -22.56 -7.38 10.69
CA VAL A 88 -22.96 -8.55 11.49
C VAL A 88 -24.35 -8.38 12.08
#